data_AF-A0A818BFT9-F1
#
_entry.id   AF-A0A818BFT9-F1
#
_cell.length_a   1.000
_cell.length_b   1.000
_cell.length_c   1.000
_cell.angle_alpha   90.00
_cell.angle_beta   90.00
_cell.angle_gamma   90.00
#
_symmetry.space_group_name_H-M   'P 1'
#
loop_
_entity.id
_entity.type
_entity.pdbx_description
1 polymer ?
#
loop_
_entity_poly.entity_id
_entity_poly.type
_entity_poly.pdbx_seq_one_letter_code
_entity_poly.pdbx_strand_id
1 'polypeptide(L)'
;MILSISKLSIEFNIFLGHADVVAYLLQTHLVNIDALTDKCETAYHYACANGHRSVVIELLANECDTLIRNTQLYNGLELAILNHNQDVARLLLLGYYDWRPMLQNAQIILDSTTGAYDTPFRKLIRYMPELATDVIDQQFTRTSGFENMTVDKQIYDYEFFEDHLTVKHWYSKGNITNNDALVTCCGIFKYRTEYEPYTGDSYTLVRNHPLFIISDSENQSLMEHSFCQTLRTKKYSQFGQYLLILSFILYLLYLSAYTAIILHTKHPQYFYSLVNETSIYNYVCESVANRLIANNITAAYRDKTFKNLKIGVYTFLCLFIAKNCILILTLFPRLFRKGSYYLEATAFILAFVCVFDHDEWLSPLALRCPTQYQIVSQVNI
;
A
#
# COMPACT_ATOMS: atom_id res chain seq x y z
N MET A 1 -30.17 -32.29 32.73
CA MET A 1 -30.99 -32.81 31.62
C MET A 1 -31.86 -31.71 31.00
N ILE A 2 -32.69 -31.01 31.78
CA ILE A 2 -33.56 -29.92 31.28
C ILE A 2 -32.78 -28.78 30.59
N LEU A 3 -31.67 -28.31 31.18
CA LEU A 3 -30.80 -27.27 30.58
C LEU A 3 -30.08 -27.70 29.29
N SER A 4 -29.85 -29.00 29.09
CA SER A 4 -29.20 -29.52 27.88
C SER A 4 -30.21 -29.67 26.74
N ILE A 5 -31.45 -30.03 27.07
CA ILE A 5 -32.55 -30.09 26.10
C ILE A 5 -32.96 -28.68 25.66
N SER A 6 -33.02 -27.71 26.58
CA SER A 6 -33.33 -26.31 26.23
C SER A 6 -32.25 -25.71 25.31
N LYS A 7 -30.97 -25.94 25.62
CA LYS A 7 -29.83 -25.51 24.77
C LYS A 7 -29.92 -26.08 23.36
N LEU A 8 -30.07 -27.40 23.24
CA LEU A 8 -30.17 -28.08 21.93
C LEU A 8 -31.43 -27.62 21.15
N SER A 9 -32.55 -27.40 21.86
CA SER A 9 -33.79 -26.95 21.23
C SER A 9 -33.68 -25.53 20.68
N ILE A 10 -32.92 -24.65 21.33
CA ILE A 10 -32.74 -23.26 20.89
C ILE A 10 -31.77 -23.21 19.72
N GLU A 11 -30.65 -23.94 19.80
CA GLU A 11 -29.70 -24.06 18.68
C GLU A 11 -30.39 -24.58 17.41
N PHE A 12 -31.26 -25.59 17.53
CA PHE A 12 -32.02 -26.12 16.39
C PHE A 12 -33.03 -25.12 15.82
N ASN A 13 -33.76 -24.39 16.66
CA ASN A 13 -34.71 -23.37 16.17
C ASN A 13 -34.00 -22.16 15.56
N ILE A 14 -32.83 -21.79 16.06
CA ILE A 14 -31.98 -20.75 15.46
C ILE A 14 -31.46 -21.23 14.11
N PHE A 15 -31.04 -22.49 13.99
CA PHE A 15 -30.64 -23.05 12.71
C PHE A 15 -31.76 -22.96 11.66
N LEU A 16 -33.00 -23.24 12.07
CA LEU A 16 -34.19 -23.16 11.21
C LEU A 16 -34.75 -21.75 11.02
N GLY A 17 -34.30 -20.75 11.80
CA GLY A 17 -34.78 -19.36 11.70
C GLY A 17 -36.13 -19.08 12.36
N HIS A 18 -36.59 -19.94 13.28
CA HIS A 18 -37.89 -19.79 13.95
C HIS A 18 -37.87 -18.71 15.05
N ALA A 19 -37.90 -17.44 14.65
CA ALA A 19 -37.82 -16.29 15.56
C ALA A 19 -38.88 -16.30 16.68
N ASP A 20 -40.12 -16.66 16.38
CA ASP A 20 -41.22 -16.67 17.38
C ASP A 20 -40.95 -17.67 18.52
N VAL A 21 -40.38 -18.83 18.19
CA VAL A 21 -40.02 -19.86 19.17
C VAL A 21 -38.83 -19.42 20.00
N VAL A 22 -37.84 -18.79 19.36
CA VAL A 22 -36.68 -18.23 20.06
C VAL A 22 -37.12 -17.11 21.01
N ALA A 23 -37.98 -16.19 20.58
CA ALA A 23 -38.53 -15.13 21.41
C ALA A 23 -39.28 -15.68 22.64
N TYR A 24 -40.13 -16.69 22.43
CA TYR A 24 -40.83 -17.35 23.54
C TYR A 24 -39.86 -18.00 24.54
N LEU A 25 -38.82 -18.69 24.04
CA LEU A 25 -37.84 -19.35 24.90
C LEU A 25 -36.98 -18.34 25.67
N LEU A 26 -36.61 -17.21 25.08
CA LEU A 26 -35.87 -16.13 25.74
C LEU A 26 -36.69 -15.46 26.86
N GLN A 27 -37.99 -15.24 26.64
CA GLN A 27 -38.91 -14.66 27.65
C GLN A 27 -39.07 -15.51 28.90
N THR A 28 -38.84 -16.83 28.82
CA THR A 28 -38.95 -17.71 29.99
C THR A 28 -37.79 -17.60 30.97
N HIS A 29 -36.74 -16.79 30.69
CA HIS A 29 -35.55 -16.52 31.51
C HIS A 29 -34.78 -17.75 32.03
N LEU A 30 -35.10 -18.95 31.54
CA LEU A 30 -34.47 -20.22 31.95
C LEU A 30 -33.23 -20.57 31.11
N VAL A 31 -32.88 -19.71 30.14
CA VAL A 31 -31.89 -19.97 29.11
C VAL A 31 -30.76 -18.96 29.24
N ASN A 32 -29.53 -19.47 29.30
CA ASN A 32 -28.35 -18.65 29.11
C ASN A 32 -28.20 -18.31 27.62
N ILE A 33 -28.34 -17.04 27.26
CA ILE A 33 -28.28 -16.52 25.89
C ILE A 33 -26.88 -16.71 25.28
N ASP A 34 -25.85 -16.56 26.11
CA ASP A 34 -24.44 -16.68 25.73
C ASP A 34 -23.87 -18.08 25.99
N ALA A 35 -24.73 -19.10 25.98
CA ALA A 35 -24.30 -20.48 26.12
C ALA A 35 -23.35 -20.87 24.97
N LEU A 36 -22.13 -21.28 25.32
CA LEU A 36 -21.09 -21.68 24.37
C LEU A 36 -21.22 -23.15 23.98
N THR A 37 -21.14 -23.43 22.68
CA THR A 37 -20.94 -24.80 22.14
C THR A 37 -19.49 -25.25 22.27
N ASP A 38 -19.19 -26.49 21.88
CA ASP A 38 -17.83 -27.04 21.86
C ASP A 38 -16.86 -26.24 20.96
N LYS A 39 -17.39 -25.48 20.00
CA LYS A 39 -16.64 -24.57 19.13
C LYS A 39 -16.56 -23.13 19.66
N CYS A 40 -16.97 -22.90 20.89
CA CYS A 40 -17.16 -21.57 21.49
C CYS A 40 -18.13 -20.68 20.71
N GLU A 41 -19.10 -21.27 20.00
CA GLU A 41 -20.12 -20.52 19.26
C GLU A 41 -21.38 -20.37 20.13
N THR A 42 -22.00 -19.20 20.06
CA THR A 42 -23.27 -18.87 20.73
C THR A 42 -24.44 -18.92 19.76
N ALA A 43 -25.66 -18.88 20.29
CA ALA A 43 -26.90 -18.64 19.54
C ALA A 43 -26.75 -17.50 18.51
N TYR A 44 -26.10 -16.40 18.91
CA TYR A 44 -25.85 -15.24 18.07
C TYR A 44 -24.95 -15.55 16.85
N HIS A 45 -23.92 -16.39 17.01
CA HIS A 45 -23.06 -16.80 15.90
C HIS A 45 -23.83 -17.55 14.82
N TYR A 46 -24.68 -18.52 15.20
CA TYR A 46 -25.49 -19.28 14.26
C TYR A 46 -26.54 -18.41 13.56
N ALA A 47 -27.21 -17.51 14.29
CA ALA A 47 -28.18 -16.60 13.71
C ALA A 47 -27.54 -15.69 12.64
N CYS A 48 -26.34 -15.18 12.91
CA CYS A 48 -25.59 -14.35 11.97
C CYS A 48 -25.05 -15.16 10.77
N ALA A 49 -24.52 -16.35 11.01
CA ALA A 49 -24.01 -17.25 9.98
C ALA A 49 -25.11 -17.71 9.00
N ASN A 50 -26.34 -17.92 9.48
CA ASN A 50 -27.46 -18.35 8.64
C ASN A 50 -28.29 -17.19 8.05
N GLY A 51 -28.01 -15.95 8.44
CA GLY A 51 -28.71 -14.78 7.88
C GLY A 51 -30.09 -14.52 8.47
N HIS A 52 -30.40 -15.10 9.64
CA HIS A 52 -31.72 -15.01 10.26
C HIS A 52 -31.92 -13.67 10.98
N ARG A 53 -32.19 -12.61 10.20
CA ARG A 53 -32.32 -11.23 10.68
C ARG A 53 -33.29 -11.07 11.87
N SER A 54 -34.46 -11.72 11.84
CA SER A 54 -35.46 -11.65 12.92
C SER A 54 -34.93 -12.24 14.22
N VAL A 55 -34.26 -13.39 14.16
CA VAL A 55 -33.62 -14.02 15.32
C VAL A 55 -32.52 -13.13 15.89
N VAL A 56 -31.71 -12.50 15.03
CA VAL A 56 -30.68 -11.56 15.48
C VAL A 56 -31.28 -10.36 16.22
N ILE A 57 -32.40 -9.80 15.73
CA ILE A 57 -33.10 -8.70 16.42
C ILE A 57 -33.55 -9.13 17.82
N GLU A 58 -34.17 -10.30 17.96
CA GLU A 58 -34.62 -10.82 19.26
C GLU A 58 -33.45 -11.06 20.21
N LEU A 59 -32.32 -11.58 19.72
CA LEU A 59 -31.12 -11.80 20.54
C LEU A 59 -30.51 -10.46 21.02
N LEU A 60 -30.42 -9.47 20.13
CA LEU A 60 -29.93 -8.13 20.50
C LEU A 60 -30.86 -7.42 21.49
N ALA A 61 -32.19 -7.61 21.35
CA ALA A 61 -33.17 -7.05 22.28
C ALA A 61 -33.07 -7.63 23.69
N ASN A 62 -32.51 -8.84 23.84
CA ASN A 62 -32.23 -9.48 25.12
C ASN A 62 -30.75 -9.33 25.55
N GLU A 63 -30.04 -8.30 25.05
CA GLU A 63 -28.68 -7.93 25.46
C GLU A 63 -27.62 -9.04 25.30
N CYS A 64 -27.70 -9.84 24.24
CA CYS A 64 -26.67 -10.86 23.97
C CYS A 64 -25.27 -10.25 23.78
N ASP A 65 -24.22 -10.93 24.22
CA ASP A 65 -22.85 -10.46 24.02
C ASP A 65 -22.40 -10.71 22.57
N THR A 66 -22.35 -9.62 21.80
CA THR A 66 -21.94 -9.63 20.38
C THR A 66 -20.43 -9.75 20.18
N LEU A 67 -19.63 -9.63 21.25
CA LEU A 67 -18.17 -9.60 21.21
C LEU A 67 -17.54 -10.98 21.45
N ILE A 68 -18.35 -11.96 21.86
CA ILE A 68 -17.92 -13.36 21.98
C ILE A 68 -17.38 -13.83 20.63
N ARG A 69 -16.27 -14.56 20.69
CA ARG A 69 -15.57 -15.09 19.52
C ARG A 69 -15.54 -16.60 19.57
N ASN A 70 -15.70 -17.23 18.42
CA ASN A 70 -15.58 -18.68 18.31
C ASN A 70 -14.10 -19.14 18.43
N THR A 71 -13.88 -20.46 18.36
CA THR A 71 -12.54 -21.07 18.40
C THR A 71 -11.57 -20.55 17.32
N GLN A 72 -12.09 -20.00 16.22
CA GLN A 72 -11.31 -19.38 15.14
C GLN A 72 -11.17 -17.86 15.30
N LEU A 73 -11.60 -17.31 16.44
CA LEU A 73 -11.63 -15.89 16.76
C LEU A 73 -12.56 -15.05 15.86
N TYR A 74 -13.53 -15.65 15.18
CA TYR A 74 -14.57 -14.90 14.46
C TYR A 74 -15.69 -14.51 15.43
N ASN A 75 -16.20 -13.28 15.28
CA ASN A 75 -17.44 -12.86 15.92
C ASN A 75 -18.65 -13.10 14.99
N GLY A 76 -19.86 -12.89 15.50
CA GLY A 76 -21.09 -13.08 14.72
C GLY A 76 -21.15 -12.23 13.44
N LEU A 77 -20.71 -10.97 13.49
CA LEU A 77 -20.68 -10.09 12.30
C LEU A 77 -19.79 -10.65 11.19
N GLU A 78 -18.61 -11.15 11.53
CA GLU A 78 -17.71 -11.72 10.53
C GLU A 78 -18.27 -12.99 9.90
N LEU A 79 -18.97 -13.82 10.66
CA LEU A 79 -19.68 -14.97 10.10
C LEU A 79 -20.78 -14.53 9.13
N ALA A 80 -21.52 -13.45 9.44
CA ALA A 80 -22.49 -12.88 8.49
C ALA A 80 -21.81 -12.37 7.21
N ILE A 81 -20.66 -11.71 7.33
CA ILE A 81 -19.88 -11.22 6.17
C ILE A 81 -19.36 -12.38 5.32
N LEU A 82 -18.77 -13.40 5.94
CA LEU A 82 -18.20 -14.57 5.25
C LEU A 82 -19.26 -15.41 4.54
N ASN A 83 -20.48 -15.46 5.09
CA ASN A 83 -21.61 -16.19 4.49
C ASN A 83 -22.48 -15.32 3.58
N HIS A 84 -22.03 -14.10 3.24
CA HIS A 84 -22.74 -13.18 2.34
C HIS A 84 -24.15 -12.74 2.82
N ASN A 85 -24.40 -12.75 4.14
CA ASN A 85 -25.67 -12.32 4.72
C ASN A 85 -25.74 -10.79 4.91
N GLN A 86 -25.95 -10.06 3.80
CA GLN A 86 -25.91 -8.59 3.77
C GLN A 86 -26.94 -7.94 4.70
N ASP A 87 -28.15 -8.50 4.82
CA ASP A 87 -29.22 -7.92 5.65
C ASP A 87 -28.85 -7.91 7.15
N VAL A 88 -28.22 -8.98 7.63
CA VAL A 88 -27.75 -9.08 9.02
C VAL A 88 -26.56 -8.14 9.23
N ALA A 89 -25.57 -8.17 8.33
CA ALA A 89 -24.42 -7.27 8.43
C ALA A 89 -24.84 -5.78 8.41
N ARG A 90 -25.82 -5.43 7.57
CA ARG A 90 -26.41 -4.07 7.52
C ARG A 90 -27.08 -3.72 8.84
N LEU A 91 -27.87 -4.62 9.40
CA LEU A 91 -28.51 -4.40 10.70
C LEU A 91 -27.50 -4.15 11.82
N LEU A 92 -26.43 -4.95 11.86
CA LEU A 92 -25.39 -4.85 12.89
C LEU A 92 -24.53 -3.60 12.76
N LEU A 93 -24.23 -3.15 11.54
CA LEU A 93 -23.33 -2.01 11.31
C LEU A 93 -24.04 -0.65 11.26
N LEU A 94 -25.31 -0.61 10.83
CA LEU A 94 -26.08 0.63 10.67
C LEU A 94 -27.21 0.77 11.69
N GLY A 95 -27.80 -0.35 12.13
CA GLY A 95 -28.96 -0.35 13.04
C GLY A 95 -28.61 -0.50 14.52
N TYR A 96 -27.45 -1.08 14.84
CA TYR A 96 -27.02 -1.33 16.22
C TYR A 96 -26.03 -0.26 16.69
N TYR A 97 -26.20 0.21 17.94
CA TYR A 97 -25.43 1.33 18.47
C TYR A 97 -23.97 0.96 18.81
N ASP A 98 -23.73 -0.28 19.23
CA ASP A 98 -22.40 -0.79 19.61
C ASP A 98 -21.72 -1.58 18.47
N TRP A 99 -21.83 -1.10 17.23
CA TRP A 99 -21.15 -1.72 16.08
C TRP A 99 -19.61 -1.64 16.17
N ARG A 100 -19.08 -0.62 16.87
CA ARG A 100 -17.66 -0.25 16.82
C ARG A 100 -16.74 -1.33 17.42
N PRO A 101 -17.00 -1.87 18.62
CA PRO A 101 -16.20 -2.96 19.16
C PRO A 101 -16.28 -4.25 18.33
N MET A 102 -17.37 -4.47 17.59
CA MET A 102 -17.51 -5.63 16.70
C MET A 102 -16.54 -5.56 15.50
N LEU A 103 -16.21 -4.36 15.03
CA LEU A 103 -15.16 -4.17 14.01
C LEU A 103 -13.73 -4.24 14.58
N GLN A 104 -13.56 -4.09 15.90
CA GLN A 104 -12.27 -4.22 16.59
C GLN A 104 -11.90 -5.70 16.86
N ASN A 105 -11.94 -6.51 15.79
CA ASN A 105 -11.50 -7.89 15.79
C ASN A 105 -10.44 -8.12 14.71
N ALA A 106 -9.73 -9.25 14.79
CA ALA A 106 -8.74 -9.63 13.81
C ALA A 106 -8.48 -11.14 13.82
N GLN A 107 -8.04 -11.69 12.70
CA GLN A 107 -7.60 -13.08 12.54
C GLN A 107 -6.26 -13.13 11.87
N ILE A 108 -5.46 -14.15 12.20
CA ILE A 108 -4.21 -14.40 11.49
C ILE A 108 -4.53 -15.03 10.15
N ILE A 109 -3.94 -14.50 9.08
CA ILE A 109 -4.02 -15.11 7.76
C ILE A 109 -3.07 -16.32 7.75
N LEU A 110 -3.64 -17.52 7.84
CA LEU A 110 -2.94 -18.79 8.02
C LEU A 110 -1.95 -19.15 6.90
N ASP A 111 -2.10 -18.53 5.72
CA ASP A 111 -1.18 -18.68 4.57
C ASP A 111 0.17 -17.97 4.78
N SER A 112 0.30 -17.16 5.84
CA SER A 112 1.38 -16.19 5.94
C SER A 112 2.52 -16.62 6.87
N THR A 113 3.68 -16.92 6.28
CA THR A 113 4.98 -16.73 6.96
C THR A 113 5.23 -15.25 7.31
N THR A 114 4.34 -14.33 6.91
CA THR A 114 4.49 -12.86 7.04
C THR A 114 3.80 -12.26 8.27
N GLY A 115 2.99 -13.04 9.00
CA GLY A 115 2.29 -12.56 10.20
C GLY A 115 1.20 -11.53 9.89
N ALA A 116 0.52 -11.68 8.75
CA ALA A 116 -0.53 -10.76 8.34
C ALA A 116 -1.84 -11.04 9.08
N TYR A 117 -2.56 -9.97 9.40
CA TYR A 117 -3.89 -10.05 10.01
C TYR A 117 -4.98 -9.67 9.02
N ASP A 118 -6.15 -10.27 9.14
CA ASP A 118 -7.36 -9.84 8.44
C ASP A 118 -8.35 -9.25 9.44
N THR A 119 -8.99 -8.14 9.08
CA THR A 119 -9.95 -7.44 9.95
C THR A 119 -11.36 -7.54 9.39
N PRO A 120 -12.40 -7.41 10.23
CA PRO A 120 -13.79 -7.44 9.79
C PRO A 120 -14.07 -6.46 8.65
N PHE A 121 -13.53 -5.24 8.73
CA PHE A 121 -13.75 -4.22 7.71
C PHE A 121 -13.03 -4.54 6.38
N ARG A 122 -11.83 -5.14 6.42
CA ARG A 122 -11.15 -5.63 5.21
C ARG A 122 -11.93 -6.73 4.51
N LYS A 123 -12.54 -7.64 5.27
CA LYS A 123 -13.46 -8.65 4.72
C LYS A 123 -14.72 -8.03 4.15
N LEU A 124 -15.28 -7.03 4.82
CA LEU A 124 -16.45 -6.30 4.34
C LEU A 124 -16.19 -5.69 2.96
N ILE A 125 -15.03 -5.05 2.75
CA ILE A 125 -14.62 -4.52 1.44
C ILE A 125 -14.57 -5.63 0.38
N ARG A 126 -14.03 -6.82 0.72
CA ARG A 126 -13.87 -7.93 -0.23
C ARG A 126 -15.20 -8.61 -0.59
N TYR A 127 -16.08 -8.83 0.38
CA TYR A 127 -17.27 -9.66 0.21
C TYR A 127 -18.58 -8.86 0.07
N MET A 128 -18.65 -7.64 0.57
CA MET A 128 -19.86 -6.78 0.59
C MET A 128 -19.51 -5.29 0.40
N PRO A 129 -18.98 -4.88 -0.77
CA PRO A 129 -18.45 -3.53 -0.98
C PRO A 129 -19.52 -2.42 -0.91
N GLU A 130 -20.75 -2.68 -1.36
CA GLU A 130 -21.86 -1.72 -1.25
C GLU A 130 -22.26 -1.46 0.21
N LEU A 131 -22.18 -2.48 1.07
CA LEU A 131 -22.39 -2.26 2.49
C LEU A 131 -21.21 -1.50 3.11
N ALA A 132 -19.99 -1.73 2.63
CA ALA A 132 -18.82 -0.97 3.08
C ALA A 132 -18.96 0.53 2.76
N THR A 133 -19.53 0.92 1.60
CA THR A 133 -19.81 2.33 1.28
C THR A 133 -20.82 2.93 2.26
N ASP A 134 -21.94 2.24 2.52
CA ASP A 134 -22.95 2.71 3.46
C ASP A 134 -22.40 2.89 4.88
N VAL A 135 -21.52 1.99 5.32
CA VAL A 135 -20.85 2.07 6.62
C VAL A 135 -19.90 3.25 6.67
N ILE A 136 -19.15 3.51 5.61
CA ILE A 136 -18.28 4.69 5.54
C ILE A 136 -19.13 5.95 5.69
N ASP A 137 -20.22 6.05 4.94
CA ASP A 137 -21.10 7.22 4.92
C ASP A 137 -21.74 7.49 6.27
N GLN A 138 -22.33 6.48 6.89
CA GLN A 138 -23.11 6.68 8.11
C GLN A 138 -22.26 6.65 9.38
N GLN A 139 -21.20 5.82 9.41
CA GLN A 139 -20.43 5.58 10.63
C GLN A 139 -19.08 6.30 10.65
N PHE A 140 -18.40 6.43 9.51
CA PHE A 140 -17.04 7.00 9.46
C PHE A 140 -17.02 8.46 9.04
N THR A 141 -18.13 9.02 8.53
CA THR A 141 -18.24 10.45 8.25
C THR A 141 -19.06 11.17 9.32
N ARG A 142 -18.59 12.35 9.72
CA ARG A 142 -19.33 13.28 10.58
C ARG A 142 -19.29 14.66 9.96
N THR A 143 -20.44 15.30 9.79
CA THR A 143 -20.52 16.70 9.35
C THR A 143 -20.45 17.62 10.57
N SER A 144 -19.40 18.44 10.66
CA SER A 144 -19.33 19.52 11.65
C SER A 144 -19.72 20.85 10.99
N GLY A 145 -20.78 21.48 11.48
CA GLY A 145 -21.27 22.77 11.03
C GLY A 145 -22.13 23.44 12.11
N PHE A 146 -22.00 24.77 12.24
CA PHE A 146 -22.93 25.62 12.98
C PHE A 146 -23.81 26.36 11.95
N GLU A 147 -25.03 26.76 12.32
CA GLU A 147 -26.02 27.44 11.46
C GLU A 147 -25.45 28.67 10.70
N ASN A 148 -24.35 29.25 11.16
CA ASN A 148 -23.70 30.44 10.57
C ASN A 148 -22.42 30.16 9.76
N MET A 149 -22.02 28.89 9.53
CA MET A 149 -20.88 28.56 8.66
C MET A 149 -21.36 28.28 7.22
N THR A 150 -20.68 28.88 6.24
CA THR A 150 -21.00 28.72 4.80
C THR A 150 -20.49 27.41 4.20
N VAL A 151 -19.69 26.63 4.94
CA VAL A 151 -19.10 25.38 4.48
C VAL A 151 -19.13 24.35 5.61
N ASP A 152 -19.92 23.29 5.43
CA ASP A 152 -19.89 22.12 6.29
C ASP A 152 -18.54 21.41 6.16
N LYS A 153 -17.84 21.25 7.29
CA LYS A 153 -16.58 20.49 7.30
C LYS A 153 -16.89 19.03 7.61
N GLN A 154 -16.63 18.16 6.64
CA GLN A 154 -16.67 16.71 6.85
C GLN A 154 -15.42 16.26 7.62
N ILE A 155 -15.63 15.54 8.72
CA ILE A 155 -14.62 14.90 9.55
C ILE A 155 -14.70 13.40 9.29
N TYR A 156 -13.56 12.79 8.97
CA TYR A 156 -13.46 11.37 8.64
C TYR A 156 -12.72 10.60 9.74
N ASP A 157 -13.30 9.49 10.17
CA ASP A 157 -12.68 8.52 11.08
C ASP A 157 -11.93 7.44 10.28
N TYR A 158 -10.61 7.38 10.43
CA TYR A 158 -9.75 6.44 9.72
C TYR A 158 -9.27 5.27 10.58
N GLU A 159 -9.82 5.05 11.78
CA GLU A 159 -9.35 3.99 12.70
C GLU A 159 -9.23 2.61 12.03
N PHE A 160 -10.23 2.22 11.24
CA PHE A 160 -10.25 0.91 10.57
C PHE A 160 -9.49 0.89 9.23
N PHE A 161 -9.03 2.05 8.74
CA PHE A 161 -8.15 2.18 7.57
C PHE A 161 -6.68 2.25 7.95
N GLU A 162 -6.36 2.86 9.10
CA GLU A 162 -5.01 3.07 9.63
C GLU A 162 -4.69 2.11 10.78
N ASP A 163 -5.14 0.86 10.63
CA ASP A 163 -5.19 -0.16 11.68
C ASP A 163 -3.85 -0.90 11.91
N HIS A 164 -2.81 -0.57 11.14
CA HIS A 164 -1.49 -1.22 11.18
C HIS A 164 -0.82 -1.29 12.57
N LEU A 165 -1.10 -0.35 13.47
CA LEU A 165 -0.58 -0.33 14.86
C LEU A 165 -1.54 -0.96 15.88
N THR A 166 -2.84 -1.04 15.57
CA THR A 166 -3.90 -1.43 16.52
C THR A 166 -4.33 -2.88 16.36
N VAL A 167 -4.19 -3.47 15.17
CA VAL A 167 -4.72 -4.80 14.84
C VAL A 167 -4.15 -5.91 15.73
N LYS A 168 -2.86 -5.84 16.09
CA LYS A 168 -2.24 -6.80 17.02
C LYS A 168 -2.94 -6.81 18.38
N HIS A 169 -3.37 -5.64 18.85
CA HIS A 169 -4.12 -5.50 20.11
C HIS A 169 -5.56 -6.02 19.98
N TRP A 170 -6.23 -5.77 18.85
CA TRP A 170 -7.58 -6.33 18.59
C TRP A 170 -7.57 -7.86 18.59
N TYR A 171 -6.52 -8.45 18.00
CA TYR A 171 -6.29 -9.89 18.03
C TYR A 171 -6.06 -10.40 19.46
N SER A 172 -5.17 -9.75 20.23
CA SER A 172 -4.81 -10.23 21.58
C SER A 172 -5.99 -10.24 22.56
N LYS A 173 -6.97 -9.33 22.40
CA LYS A 173 -8.19 -9.32 23.23
C LYS A 173 -9.00 -10.62 23.14
N GLY A 174 -8.96 -11.32 22.01
CA GLY A 174 -9.69 -12.58 21.82
C GLY A 174 -8.88 -13.82 22.17
N ASN A 175 -7.56 -13.72 22.17
CA ASN A 175 -6.65 -14.84 22.41
C ASN A 175 -6.21 -14.96 23.88
N ILE A 176 -6.99 -14.43 24.83
CA ILE A 176 -6.70 -14.57 26.25
C ILE A 176 -6.98 -16.03 26.65
N THR A 177 -6.00 -16.89 26.42
CA THR A 177 -5.98 -18.24 26.98
C THR A 177 -5.85 -18.14 28.50
N ASN A 178 -6.61 -18.96 29.23
CA ASN A 178 -6.83 -19.00 30.68
C ASN A 178 -5.59 -18.99 31.62
N ASN A 179 -4.36 -18.89 31.13
CA ASN A 179 -3.16 -18.81 31.98
C ASN A 179 -2.88 -17.40 32.53
N ASP A 180 -3.43 -16.35 31.93
CA ASP A 180 -3.25 -14.96 32.42
C ASP A 180 -4.42 -14.46 33.30
N ALA A 181 -5.45 -15.29 33.50
CA ALA A 181 -6.61 -14.93 34.33
C ALA A 181 -6.24 -14.63 35.80
N LEU A 182 -5.10 -15.13 36.28
CA LEU A 182 -4.57 -14.86 37.63
C LEU A 182 -4.03 -13.43 37.84
N VAL A 183 -4.00 -12.60 36.80
CA VAL A 183 -3.54 -11.21 36.89
C VAL A 183 -4.71 -10.21 36.93
N THR A 184 -5.95 -10.68 36.78
CA THR A 184 -7.12 -9.83 36.46
C THR A 184 -7.97 -9.41 37.68
N CYS A 185 -7.36 -9.09 38.82
CA CYS A 185 -8.13 -8.54 39.95
C CYS A 185 -7.56 -7.27 40.59
N CYS A 186 -6.33 -6.86 40.30
CA CYS A 186 -5.82 -5.55 40.72
C CYS A 186 -4.52 -5.24 39.99
N GLY A 187 -4.61 -4.51 38.87
CA GLY A 187 -3.42 -4.13 38.13
C GLY A 187 -3.77 -3.27 36.94
N ILE A 188 -3.56 -1.96 37.07
CA ILE A 188 -3.41 -1.06 35.94
C ILE A 188 -2.19 -1.54 35.17
N PHE A 189 -2.37 -2.48 34.24
CA PHE A 189 -1.37 -2.70 33.20
C PHE A 189 -1.48 -1.49 32.28
N LYS A 190 -0.59 -0.52 32.52
CA LYS A 190 -0.02 0.27 31.43
C LYS A 190 0.61 -0.75 30.46
N TYR A 191 -0.19 -1.34 29.58
CA TYR A 191 0.33 -1.85 28.33
C TYR A 191 1.03 -0.67 27.70
N ARG A 192 2.36 -0.70 27.72
CA ARG A 192 3.15 0.14 26.83
C ARG A 192 2.69 -0.28 25.44
N THR A 193 1.84 0.53 24.83
CA THR A 193 1.49 0.40 23.42
C THR A 193 2.82 0.45 22.68
N GLU A 194 3.38 -0.70 22.34
CA GLU A 194 4.43 -0.78 21.34
C GLU A 194 3.76 -0.23 20.08
N TYR A 195 4.08 1.01 19.72
CA TYR A 195 3.66 1.68 18.49
C TYR A 195 4.39 1.07 17.29
N GLU A 196 4.43 -0.25 17.23
CA GLU A 196 5.09 -1.00 16.19
C GLU A 196 4.03 -1.62 15.28
N PRO A 197 4.23 -1.58 13.95
CA PRO A 197 3.34 -2.25 13.03
C PRO A 197 3.30 -3.75 13.32
N TYR A 198 2.17 -4.39 13.02
CA TYR A 198 1.98 -5.82 13.27
C TYR A 198 2.99 -6.72 12.52
N THR A 199 3.64 -6.21 11.47
CA THR A 199 4.72 -6.88 10.75
C THR A 199 5.80 -5.88 10.34
N GLY A 200 7.05 -6.31 10.31
CA GLY A 200 8.18 -5.52 9.80
C GLY A 200 8.27 -5.50 8.28
N ASP A 201 7.51 -6.34 7.58
CA ASP A 201 7.49 -6.38 6.12
C ASP A 201 6.60 -5.26 5.54
N SER A 202 7.24 -4.22 5.01
CA SER A 202 6.56 -3.07 4.39
C SER A 202 5.66 -3.47 3.22
N TYR A 203 6.00 -4.55 2.50
CA TYR A 203 5.18 -5.03 1.39
C TYR A 203 3.85 -5.59 1.86
N THR A 204 3.88 -6.42 2.91
CA THR A 204 2.68 -6.97 3.53
C THR A 204 1.79 -5.86 4.08
N LEU A 205 2.35 -4.85 4.75
CA LEU A 205 1.59 -3.69 5.24
C LEU A 205 0.85 -2.96 4.12
N VAL A 206 1.52 -2.69 3.00
CA VAL A 206 0.92 -1.98 1.86
C VAL A 206 -0.19 -2.80 1.22
N ARG A 207 0.04 -4.10 0.96
CA ARG A 207 -0.96 -4.95 0.31
C ARG A 207 -2.21 -5.18 1.14
N ASN A 208 -2.03 -5.28 2.44
CA ASN A 208 -3.12 -5.57 3.36
C ASN A 208 -3.85 -4.30 3.82
N HIS A 209 -3.36 -3.12 3.43
CA HIS A 209 -4.01 -1.85 3.73
C HIS A 209 -5.38 -1.76 3.00
N PRO A 210 -6.45 -1.30 3.67
CA PRO A 210 -7.79 -1.21 3.07
C PRO A 210 -7.85 -0.44 1.74
N LEU A 211 -7.20 0.71 1.60
CA LEU A 211 -7.10 1.41 0.29
C LEU A 211 -6.49 0.56 -0.83
N PHE A 212 -5.51 -0.30 -0.52
CA PHE A 212 -4.92 -1.17 -1.53
C PHE A 212 -5.90 -2.29 -1.91
N ILE A 213 -6.58 -2.88 -0.92
CA ILE A 213 -7.63 -3.87 -1.13
C ILE A 213 -8.76 -3.29 -1.99
N ILE A 214 -9.19 -2.04 -1.70
CA ILE A 214 -10.18 -1.32 -2.51
C ILE A 214 -9.68 -1.14 -3.95
N SER A 215 -8.40 -0.81 -4.13
CA SER A 215 -7.83 -0.64 -5.48
C SER A 215 -7.69 -1.93 -6.27
N ASP A 216 -7.53 -3.05 -5.59
CA ASP A 216 -7.48 -4.39 -6.19
C ASP A 216 -8.89 -4.93 -6.46
N SER A 217 -9.90 -4.43 -5.73
CA SER A 217 -11.30 -4.73 -5.99
C SER A 217 -11.83 -3.97 -7.21
N GLU A 218 -12.73 -4.58 -7.98
CA GLU A 218 -13.37 -3.96 -9.15
C GLU A 218 -14.40 -2.87 -8.80
N ASN A 219 -14.48 -2.44 -7.53
CA ASN A 219 -15.48 -1.50 -7.03
C ASN A 219 -15.04 -0.04 -7.23
N GLN A 220 -15.35 0.50 -8.41
CA GLN A 220 -15.03 1.89 -8.75
C GLN A 220 -15.73 2.91 -7.81
N SER A 221 -16.98 2.64 -7.39
CA SER A 221 -17.76 3.53 -6.52
C SER A 221 -17.04 3.82 -5.19
N LEU A 222 -16.53 2.77 -4.54
CA LEU A 222 -15.83 2.87 -3.27
C LEU A 222 -14.46 3.56 -3.41
N MET A 223 -13.79 3.40 -4.56
CA MET A 223 -12.51 4.05 -4.85
C MET A 223 -12.67 5.56 -5.10
N GLU A 224 -13.77 5.95 -5.74
CA GLU A 224 -14.12 7.34 -6.02
C GLU A 224 -14.79 8.04 -4.84
N HIS A 225 -15.11 7.31 -3.76
CA HIS A 225 -15.73 7.87 -2.58
C HIS A 225 -14.89 8.98 -1.92
N SER A 226 -15.53 10.06 -1.48
CA SER A 226 -14.87 11.26 -0.94
C SER A 226 -13.94 10.94 0.24
N PHE A 227 -14.33 9.99 1.09
CA PHE A 227 -13.52 9.45 2.18
C PHE A 227 -12.19 8.88 1.69
N CYS A 228 -12.25 7.97 0.71
CA CYS A 228 -11.07 7.30 0.14
C CYS A 228 -10.18 8.29 -0.62
N GLN A 229 -10.79 9.23 -1.35
CA GLN A 229 -10.07 10.29 -2.04
C GLN A 229 -9.31 11.18 -1.05
N THR A 230 -9.96 11.61 0.04
CA THR A 230 -9.35 12.48 1.05
C THR A 230 -8.22 11.77 1.80
N LEU A 231 -8.38 10.49 2.13
CA LEU A 231 -7.31 9.71 2.74
C LEU A 231 -6.10 9.60 1.79
N ARG A 232 -6.34 9.30 0.52
CA ARG A 232 -5.31 9.20 -0.51
C ARG A 232 -4.56 10.52 -0.70
N THR A 233 -5.28 11.64 -0.81
CA THR A 233 -4.65 12.97 -0.95
C THR A 233 -3.89 13.37 0.29
N LYS A 234 -4.38 13.04 1.50
CA LYS A 234 -3.66 13.25 2.76
C LYS A 234 -2.35 12.47 2.83
N LYS A 235 -2.37 11.16 2.51
CA LYS A 235 -1.14 10.34 2.47
C LYS A 235 -0.15 10.84 1.43
N TYR A 236 -0.66 11.21 0.26
CA TYR A 236 0.17 11.75 -0.81
C TYR A 236 0.78 13.10 -0.43
N SER A 237 0.03 14.04 0.15
CA SER A 237 0.55 15.35 0.55
C SER A 237 1.52 15.28 1.73
N GLN A 238 1.37 14.30 2.62
CA GLN A 238 2.26 14.14 3.76
C GLN A 238 3.68 13.69 3.37
N PHE A 239 3.80 12.84 2.34
CA PHE A 239 5.10 12.24 1.98
C PHE A 239 5.33 12.10 0.47
N GLY A 240 4.34 11.57 -0.25
CA GLY A 240 4.47 11.24 -1.68
C GLY A 240 4.76 12.45 -2.57
N GLN A 241 4.13 13.59 -2.30
CA GLN A 241 4.26 14.81 -3.10
C GLN A 241 5.68 15.36 -3.04
N TYR A 242 6.30 15.41 -1.85
CA TYR A 242 7.66 15.90 -1.69
C TYR A 242 8.67 15.00 -2.39
N LEU A 243 8.52 13.67 -2.26
CA LEU A 243 9.36 12.72 -2.99
C LEU A 243 9.20 12.84 -4.51
N LEU A 244 7.97 12.99 -5.00
CA LEU A 244 7.74 13.15 -6.43
C LEU A 244 8.37 14.44 -6.94
N ILE A 245 8.13 15.57 -6.28
CA ILE A 245 8.71 16.87 -6.66
C ILE A 245 10.24 16.81 -6.62
N LEU A 246 10.82 16.24 -5.56
CA LEU A 246 12.27 16.06 -5.45
C LEU A 246 12.81 15.22 -6.60
N SER A 247 12.17 14.08 -6.90
CA SER A 247 12.59 13.20 -8.00
C SER A 247 12.48 13.90 -9.36
N PHE A 248 11.44 14.71 -9.56
CA PHE A 248 11.22 15.48 -10.77
C PHE A 248 12.28 16.58 -10.96
N ILE A 249 12.59 17.32 -9.89
CA ILE A 249 13.64 18.35 -9.93
C ILE A 249 15.01 17.73 -10.22
N LEU A 250 15.36 16.62 -9.56
CA LEU A 250 16.62 15.93 -9.82
C LEU A 250 16.72 15.44 -11.27
N TYR A 251 15.62 14.91 -11.81
CA TYR A 251 15.58 14.48 -13.21
C TYR A 251 15.69 15.65 -14.19
N LEU A 252 15.04 16.78 -13.92
CA LEU A 252 15.17 18.00 -14.74
C LEU A 252 16.60 18.58 -14.71
N LEU A 253 17.24 18.60 -13.55
CA LEU A 253 18.63 19.04 -13.41
C LEU A 253 19.57 18.13 -14.22
N TYR A 254 19.37 16.82 -14.13
CA TYR A 254 20.11 15.86 -14.93
C TYR A 254 19.88 16.07 -16.44
N LEU A 255 18.62 16.16 -16.87
CA LEU A 255 18.27 16.28 -18.28
C LEU A 255 18.80 17.58 -18.88
N SER A 256 18.67 18.72 -18.18
CA SER A 256 19.20 20.01 -18.62
C SER A 256 20.73 20.01 -18.70
N ALA A 257 21.42 19.41 -17.73
CA ALA A 257 22.88 19.27 -17.77
C ALA A 257 23.33 18.35 -18.91
N TYR A 258 22.63 17.24 -19.12
CA TYR A 258 22.92 16.29 -20.20
C TYR A 258 22.71 16.90 -21.58
N THR A 259 21.60 17.60 -21.81
CA THR A 259 21.35 18.29 -23.08
C THR A 259 22.34 19.41 -23.34
N ALA A 260 22.74 20.17 -22.30
CA ALA A 260 23.78 21.19 -22.41
C ALA A 260 25.12 20.57 -22.85
N ILE A 261 25.53 19.42 -22.29
CA ILE A 261 26.74 18.71 -22.73
C ILE A 261 26.64 18.35 -24.22
N ILE A 262 25.50 17.78 -24.66
CA ILE A 262 25.32 17.38 -26.05
C ILE A 262 25.40 18.59 -26.99
N LEU A 263 24.77 19.72 -26.65
CA LEU A 263 24.78 20.92 -27.48
C LEU A 263 26.16 21.58 -27.55
N HIS A 264 26.95 21.52 -26.47
CA HIS A 264 28.32 22.02 -26.49
C HIS A 264 29.28 21.11 -27.28
N THR A 265 29.01 19.81 -27.38
CA THR A 265 29.84 18.89 -28.15
C THR A 265 29.56 18.98 -29.64
N LYS A 266 30.57 19.41 -30.40
CA LYS A 266 30.50 19.51 -31.86
C LYS A 266 30.76 18.16 -32.50
N HIS A 267 30.15 17.97 -33.67
CA HIS A 267 30.37 16.79 -34.50
C HIS A 267 31.88 16.61 -34.83
N PRO A 268 32.44 15.38 -34.82
CA PRO A 268 33.88 15.15 -34.99
C PRO A 268 34.44 15.75 -36.28
N GLN A 269 33.64 15.75 -37.35
CA GLN A 269 33.97 16.36 -38.65
C GLN A 269 34.45 17.82 -38.56
N TYR A 270 33.90 18.59 -37.62
CA TYR A 270 34.31 19.98 -37.41
C TYR A 270 35.81 20.06 -37.06
N PHE A 271 36.27 19.21 -36.17
CA PHE A 271 37.67 19.17 -35.73
C PHE A 271 38.60 18.57 -36.78
N TYR A 272 38.10 17.63 -37.59
CA TYR A 272 38.89 17.02 -38.68
C TYR A 272 39.17 18.07 -39.76
N SER A 273 38.17 18.92 -40.07
CA SER A 273 38.33 20.05 -40.99
C SER A 273 39.31 21.12 -40.49
N LEU A 274 39.38 21.38 -39.18
CA LEU A 274 40.34 22.31 -38.57
C LEU A 274 41.80 21.90 -38.77
N VAL A 275 42.05 20.60 -38.96
CA VAL A 275 43.39 20.01 -39.08
C VAL A 275 43.66 19.51 -40.51
N ASN A 276 42.77 19.83 -41.47
CA ASN A 276 42.80 19.39 -42.87
C ASN A 276 42.88 17.85 -43.05
N GLU A 277 42.28 17.08 -42.14
CA GLU A 277 42.16 15.63 -42.28
C GLU A 277 40.83 15.24 -42.93
N THR A 278 40.89 14.40 -43.97
CA THR A 278 39.71 13.97 -44.75
C THR A 278 39.25 12.56 -44.41
N SER A 279 40.06 11.79 -43.67
CA SER A 279 39.78 10.39 -43.35
C SER A 279 39.06 10.26 -42.00
N ILE A 280 37.86 9.65 -42.00
CA ILE A 280 37.02 9.46 -40.80
C ILE A 280 37.15 8.01 -40.31
N TYR A 281 38.35 7.63 -39.87
CA TYR A 281 38.61 6.32 -39.27
C TYR A 281 38.96 6.43 -37.78
N ASN A 282 38.64 5.39 -37.00
CA ASN A 282 38.81 5.40 -35.53
C ASN A 282 40.25 5.67 -35.09
N TYR A 283 41.24 5.13 -35.80
CA TYR A 283 42.66 5.32 -35.51
C TYR A 283 43.18 6.74 -35.85
N VAL A 284 42.41 7.52 -36.61
CA VAL A 284 42.77 8.90 -37.00
C VAL A 284 42.43 9.90 -35.88
N CYS A 285 41.50 9.54 -34.99
CA CYS A 285 41.02 10.40 -33.91
C CYS A 285 42.15 10.85 -32.97
N GLU A 286 43.05 9.93 -32.58
CA GLU A 286 44.20 10.22 -31.73
C GLU A 286 45.22 11.15 -32.42
N SER A 287 45.44 10.96 -33.73
CA SER A 287 46.33 11.82 -34.52
C SER A 287 45.80 13.25 -34.60
N VAL A 288 44.50 13.42 -34.85
CA VAL A 288 43.82 14.72 -34.88
C VAL A 288 43.93 15.38 -33.50
N ALA A 289 43.67 14.64 -32.42
CA ALA A 289 43.76 15.15 -31.06
C ALA A 289 45.16 15.65 -30.69
N ASN A 290 46.20 14.88 -31.00
CA ASN A 290 47.58 15.28 -30.75
C ASN A 290 47.96 16.56 -31.51
N ARG A 291 47.46 16.73 -32.75
CA ARG A 291 47.65 17.97 -33.52
C ARG A 291 46.88 19.16 -32.94
N LEU A 292 45.66 18.95 -32.45
CA LEU A 292 44.89 20.00 -31.76
C LEU A 292 45.60 20.47 -30.49
N ILE A 293 46.19 19.53 -29.74
CA ILE A 293 46.96 19.80 -28.53
C ILE A 293 48.25 20.58 -28.86
N ALA A 294 48.99 20.15 -29.89
CA ALA A 294 50.22 20.79 -30.32
C ALA A 294 49.99 22.24 -30.80
N ASN A 295 48.87 22.49 -31.48
CA ASN A 295 48.54 23.80 -32.04
C ASN A 295 47.78 24.73 -31.06
N ASN A 296 47.49 24.26 -29.84
CA ASN A 296 46.82 25.01 -28.78
C ASN A 296 45.55 25.75 -29.25
N ILE A 297 44.71 25.08 -30.04
CA ILE A 297 43.47 25.65 -30.59
C ILE A 297 42.45 25.79 -29.45
N THR A 298 42.28 27.00 -28.92
CA THR A 298 41.42 27.30 -27.76
C THR A 298 39.99 26.77 -27.90
N ALA A 299 39.43 26.79 -29.11
CA ALA A 299 38.09 26.27 -29.41
C ALA A 299 37.95 24.74 -29.28
N ALA A 300 39.05 24.00 -29.14
CA ALA A 300 39.07 22.56 -28.97
C ALA A 300 39.19 22.10 -27.51
N TYR A 301 39.44 23.00 -26.56
CA TYR A 301 39.63 22.65 -25.15
C TYR A 301 38.35 22.76 -24.34
N ARG A 302 38.28 21.96 -23.26
CA ARG A 302 37.17 22.01 -22.32
C ARG A 302 37.29 23.18 -21.36
N ASP A 303 36.23 23.97 -21.28
CA ASP A 303 36.10 24.97 -20.22
C ASP A 303 35.94 24.32 -18.85
N LYS A 304 36.33 25.06 -17.81
CA LYS A 304 36.17 24.63 -16.41
C LYS A 304 34.70 24.33 -16.06
N THR A 305 33.78 25.10 -16.64
CA THR A 305 32.32 24.91 -16.50
C THR A 305 31.87 23.57 -17.10
N PHE A 306 32.37 23.22 -18.29
CA PHE A 306 32.07 21.96 -18.96
C PHE A 306 32.58 20.75 -18.17
N LYS A 307 33.80 20.84 -17.59
CA LYS A 307 34.34 19.79 -16.71
C LYS A 307 33.45 19.57 -15.48
N ASN A 308 33.03 20.64 -14.82
CA ASN A 308 32.16 20.56 -13.65
C ASN A 308 30.77 20.00 -14.00
N LEU A 309 30.20 20.40 -15.13
CA LEU A 309 28.92 19.90 -15.62
C LEU A 309 28.98 18.40 -15.89
N LYS A 310 30.07 17.92 -16.48
CA LYS A 310 30.30 16.50 -16.76
C LYS A 310 30.42 15.66 -15.48
N ILE A 311 31.15 16.16 -14.48
CA ILE A 311 31.20 15.53 -13.14
C ILE A 311 29.80 15.44 -12.54
N GLY A 312 29.02 16.52 -12.60
CA GLY A 312 27.64 16.53 -12.14
C GLY A 312 26.77 15.47 -12.83
N VAL A 313 26.83 15.38 -14.16
CA VAL A 313 26.08 14.36 -14.93
C VAL A 313 26.50 12.94 -14.55
N TYR A 314 27.80 12.67 -14.34
CA TYR A 314 28.24 11.37 -13.85
C TYR A 314 27.70 11.04 -12.46
N THR A 315 27.71 12.01 -11.54
CA THR A 315 27.15 11.78 -10.20
C THR A 315 25.65 11.45 -10.27
N PHE A 316 24.87 12.15 -11.11
CA PHE A 316 23.46 11.84 -11.33
C PHE A 316 23.26 10.46 -11.96
N LEU A 317 24.03 10.11 -12.99
CA LEU A 317 23.96 8.79 -13.64
C LEU A 317 24.25 7.66 -12.66
N CYS A 318 25.31 7.79 -11.85
CA CYS A 318 25.65 6.80 -10.83
C CYS A 318 24.54 6.67 -9.78
N LEU A 319 23.97 7.78 -9.32
CA LEU A 319 22.85 7.78 -8.36
C LEU A 319 21.60 7.09 -8.95
N PHE A 320 21.24 7.38 -10.22
CA PHE A 320 20.08 6.77 -10.85
C PHE A 320 20.28 5.29 -11.19
N ILE A 321 21.48 4.88 -11.60
CA ILE A 321 21.82 3.46 -11.81
C ILE A 321 21.76 2.73 -10.47
N ALA A 322 22.37 3.26 -9.41
CA ALA A 322 22.32 2.67 -8.07
C ALA A 322 20.88 2.53 -7.55
N LYS A 323 20.06 3.57 -7.70
CA LYS A 323 18.61 3.53 -7.38
C LYS A 323 17.93 2.39 -8.13
N ASN A 324 18.13 2.27 -9.44
CA ASN A 324 17.50 1.23 -10.25
C ASN A 324 18.00 -0.17 -9.85
N CYS A 325 19.29 -0.35 -9.56
CA CYS A 325 19.84 -1.61 -9.06
C CYS A 325 19.20 -2.02 -7.71
N ILE A 326 19.10 -1.09 -6.75
CA ILE A 326 18.45 -1.34 -5.45
C ILE A 326 16.99 -1.74 -5.64
N LEU A 327 16.27 -1.03 -6.52
CA LEU A 327 14.88 -1.32 -6.82
C LEU A 327 14.68 -2.70 -7.45
N ILE A 328 15.56 -3.08 -8.39
CA ILE A 328 15.54 -4.40 -9.04
C ILE A 328 15.80 -5.51 -8.01
N LEU A 329 16.81 -5.32 -7.14
CA LEU A 329 17.16 -6.31 -6.11
C LEU A 329 16.07 -6.48 -5.05
N THR A 330 15.46 -5.38 -4.60
CA THR A 330 14.42 -5.42 -3.55
C THR A 330 13.08 -5.96 -4.02
N LEU A 331 12.75 -5.83 -5.31
CA LEU A 331 11.47 -6.26 -5.87
C LEU A 331 11.55 -7.61 -6.62
N PHE A 332 12.72 -8.26 -6.67
CA PHE A 332 12.85 -9.59 -7.26
C PHE A 332 12.24 -10.65 -6.32
N PRO A 333 11.28 -11.50 -6.77
CA PRO A 333 10.97 -11.90 -8.14
C PRO A 333 9.69 -11.29 -8.76
N ARG A 334 9.13 -10.22 -8.19
CA ARG A 334 7.81 -9.65 -8.55
C ARG A 334 7.86 -8.56 -9.64
N LEU A 335 9.04 -8.31 -10.22
CA LEU A 335 9.32 -7.18 -11.13
C LEU A 335 9.05 -7.46 -12.63
N PHE A 336 8.86 -8.72 -13.03
CA PHE A 336 8.67 -9.10 -14.45
C PHE A 336 7.49 -8.40 -15.14
N ARG A 337 6.57 -7.77 -14.40
CA ARG A 337 5.39 -7.08 -14.94
C ARG A 337 5.61 -5.61 -15.31
N LYS A 338 6.74 -4.98 -14.94
CA LYS A 338 7.01 -3.54 -15.20
C LYS A 338 8.27 -3.33 -16.03
N GLY A 339 8.14 -3.42 -17.35
CA GLY A 339 9.21 -3.23 -18.32
C GLY A 339 9.86 -1.83 -18.32
N SER A 340 9.21 -0.82 -17.73
CA SER A 340 9.69 0.56 -17.70
C SER A 340 11.04 0.74 -17.00
N TYR A 341 11.30 -0.01 -15.92
CA TYR A 341 12.56 0.11 -15.17
C TYR A 341 13.76 -0.43 -15.95
N TYR A 342 13.57 -1.46 -16.77
CA TYR A 342 14.61 -1.97 -17.65
C TYR A 342 14.94 -0.96 -18.76
N LEU A 343 13.91 -0.34 -19.36
CA LEU A 343 14.11 0.72 -20.34
C LEU A 343 14.86 1.91 -19.72
N GLU A 344 14.47 2.34 -18.52
CA GLU A 344 15.14 3.42 -17.79
C GLU A 344 16.61 3.07 -17.50
N ALA A 345 16.91 1.87 -17.02
CA ALA A 345 18.27 1.42 -16.77
C ALA A 345 19.11 1.38 -18.06
N THR A 346 18.57 0.84 -19.16
CA THR A 346 19.27 0.82 -20.44
C THR A 346 19.54 2.23 -20.98
N ALA A 347 18.59 3.16 -20.81
CA ALA A 347 18.76 4.55 -21.20
C ALA A 347 19.88 5.23 -20.41
N PHE A 348 19.97 5.00 -19.10
CA PHE A 348 21.07 5.55 -18.30
C PHE A 348 22.43 4.93 -18.62
N ILE A 349 22.49 3.63 -18.94
CA ILE A 349 23.73 2.97 -19.38
C ILE A 349 24.19 3.58 -20.71
N LEU A 350 23.28 3.75 -21.68
CA LEU A 350 23.61 4.38 -22.95
C LEU A 350 24.05 5.84 -22.77
N ALA A 351 23.36 6.61 -21.91
CA ALA A 351 23.77 7.98 -21.59
C ALA A 351 25.14 8.04 -20.91
N PHE A 352 25.48 7.06 -20.06
CA PHE A 352 26.79 6.93 -19.46
C PHE A 352 27.86 6.68 -20.52
N VAL A 353 27.65 5.70 -21.41
CA VAL A 353 28.58 5.39 -22.51
C VAL A 353 28.76 6.61 -23.43
N CYS A 354 27.70 7.36 -23.72
CA CYS A 354 27.76 8.58 -24.54
C CYS A 354 28.60 9.71 -23.94
N VAL A 355 28.69 9.78 -22.61
CA VAL A 355 29.42 10.84 -21.90
C VAL A 355 30.83 10.38 -21.49
N PHE A 356 31.04 9.08 -21.33
CA PHE A 356 32.30 8.49 -20.89
C PHE A 356 33.48 8.80 -21.83
N ASP A 357 34.57 9.34 -21.28
CA ASP A 357 35.84 9.45 -21.99
C ASP A 357 36.60 8.14 -21.81
N HIS A 358 36.81 7.40 -22.89
CA HIS A 358 37.52 6.12 -22.84
C HIS A 358 39.02 6.31 -22.61
N ASP A 359 39.60 7.35 -23.23
CA ASP A 359 41.04 7.57 -23.27
C ASP A 359 41.46 8.83 -22.53
N GLU A 360 42.61 8.78 -21.85
CA GLU A 360 43.12 9.89 -21.05
C GLU A 360 43.42 11.15 -21.89
N TRP A 361 43.82 10.97 -23.15
CA TRP A 361 44.12 12.07 -24.07
C TRP A 361 42.89 12.86 -24.53
N LEU A 362 41.67 12.32 -24.35
CA LEU A 362 40.40 13.04 -24.59
C LEU A 362 40.06 14.00 -23.44
N SER A 363 40.67 13.82 -22.27
CA SER A 363 40.35 14.61 -21.08
C SER A 363 40.51 16.14 -21.25
N PRO A 364 41.53 16.69 -21.97
CA PRO A 364 41.62 18.13 -22.22
C PRO A 364 40.72 18.63 -23.37
N LEU A 365 40.22 17.76 -24.26
CA LEU A 365 39.58 18.15 -25.53
C LEU A 365 38.05 18.03 -25.49
N ALA A 366 37.35 18.94 -26.16
CA ALA A 366 35.90 18.86 -26.40
C ALA A 366 35.52 17.91 -27.56
N LEU A 367 36.52 17.32 -28.23
CA LEU A 367 36.38 16.35 -29.31
C LEU A 367 35.88 15.00 -28.78
N ARG A 368 34.99 14.35 -29.55
CA ARG A 368 34.59 12.94 -29.36
C ARG A 368 35.01 12.13 -30.59
N CYS A 369 35.32 10.85 -30.40
CA CYS A 369 35.68 9.99 -31.53
C CYS A 369 34.44 9.46 -32.27
N PRO A 370 34.59 9.09 -33.56
CA PRO A 370 33.51 8.51 -34.34
C PRO A 370 32.85 7.29 -33.67
N THR A 371 33.60 6.43 -32.98
CA THR A 371 33.05 5.29 -32.21
C THR A 371 31.99 5.70 -31.18
N GLN A 372 32.12 6.87 -30.55
CA GLN A 372 31.16 7.38 -29.57
C GLN A 372 29.91 7.97 -30.23
N TYR A 373 30.02 8.46 -31.48
CA TYR A 373 28.90 8.97 -32.27
C TYR A 373 28.15 7.86 -33.03
N GLN A 374 28.88 6.85 -33.51
CA GLN A 374 28.37 5.80 -34.40
C GLN A 374 27.57 4.70 -33.69
N ILE A 375 27.41 4.77 -32.36
CA ILE A 375 26.47 3.90 -31.61
C ILE A 375 25.04 4.02 -32.19
N VAL A 376 24.71 5.14 -32.84
CA VAL A 376 23.42 5.35 -33.54
C VAL A 376 23.47 5.02 -35.04
N SER A 377 24.66 4.93 -35.67
CA SER A 377 24.77 4.80 -37.13
C SER A 377 25.00 3.38 -37.65
N GLN A 378 25.16 2.37 -36.79
CA GLN A 378 25.32 0.98 -37.24
C GLN A 378 24.01 0.31 -37.71
N VAL A 379 22.88 1.02 -37.75
CA VAL A 379 21.59 0.47 -38.24
C VAL A 379 21.42 0.57 -39.76
N ASN A 380 22.32 1.25 -40.49
CA ASN A 380 22.27 1.26 -41.96
C ASN A 380 23.60 0.80 -42.56
N ILE A 381 23.86 -0.50 -42.55
CA ILE A 381 24.52 -1.23 -43.65
C ILE A 381 23.82 -2.57 -43.82
#